data_AF-A0A523HRH7-F1
#
_entry.id   AF-A0A523HRH7-F1
#
_cell.length_a   1.000
_cell.length_b   1.000
_cell.length_c   1.000
_cell.angle_alpha   90.00
_cell.angle_beta   90.00
_cell.angle_gamma   90.00
#
_symmetry.space_group_name_H-M   'P 1'
#
loop_
_entity.id
_entity.type
_entity.pdbx_description
1 polymer ?
#
loop_
_entity_poly.entity_id
_entity_poly.type
_entity_poly.pdbx_seq_one_letter_code
_entity_poly.pdbx_strand_id
1 'polypeptide(L)' 'MPVKVMAKFGAIEIGDLLVSSPFPGYAMKCPERGECVGAIIGKAMEPLDEGVSKIMVQVMLR' A
#
# COMPACT_ATOMS: atom_id res chain seq x y z
N MET A 1 8.91 7.78 0.47
CA MET A 1 10.01 6.81 0.37
C MET A 1 9.60 5.64 -0.51
N PRO A 2 10.52 4.95 -1.20
CA PRO A 2 10.16 3.87 -2.12
C PRO A 2 9.90 2.56 -1.37
N VAL A 3 8.71 1.98 -1.53
CA VAL A 3 8.23 0.75 -0.86
C VAL A 3 7.84 -0.29 -1.91
N LYS A 4 8.11 -1.56 -1.65
CA LYS A 4 7.63 -2.66 -2.51
C LYS A 4 6.16 -2.91 -2.23
N VAL A 5 5.33 -2.87 -3.26
CA VAL A 5 3.88 -3.03 -3.14
C VAL A 5 3.39 -4.04 -4.17
N MET A 6 2.33 -4.76 -3.81
CA MET A 6 1.73 -5.80 -4.63
C MET A 6 0.24 -5.51 -4.86
N ALA A 7 -0.15 -5.44 -6.13
CA ALA A 7 -1.53 -5.17 -6.58
C ALA A 7 -2.41 -6.44 -6.69
N LYS A 8 -1.98 -7.57 -6.11
CA LYS A 8 -2.75 -8.82 -6.09
C LYS A 8 -4.11 -8.69 -5.36
N PHE A 9 -4.21 -7.74 -4.44
CA PHE A 9 -5.41 -7.48 -3.64
C PHE A 9 -6.26 -6.32 -4.19
N GLY A 10 -5.93 -5.85 -5.39
CA GLY A 10 -6.57 -4.71 -6.05
C GLY A 10 -5.53 -3.73 -6.57
N ALA A 11 -5.89 -3.05 -7.66
CA ALA A 11 -5.10 -1.95 -8.21
C ALA A 11 -4.91 -0.87 -7.15
N ILE A 12 -3.68 -0.36 -7.06
CA ILE A 12 -3.28 0.70 -6.16
C ILE A 12 -3.36 2.00 -6.93
N GLU A 13 -4.13 2.94 -6.40
CA GLU A 13 -4.27 4.28 -6.95
C GLU A 13 -3.55 5.30 -6.08
N ILE A 14 -3.25 6.47 -6.67
CA ILE A 14 -2.68 7.58 -5.92
C ILE A 14 -3.65 7.95 -4.80
N GLY A 15 -3.13 7.89 -3.58
CA GLY A 15 -3.87 8.21 -2.39
C GLY A 15 -4.53 7.04 -1.69
N ASP A 16 -4.37 5.82 -2.19
CA ASP A 16 -4.75 4.64 -1.44
C ASP A 16 -3.94 4.46 -0.16
N LEU A 17 -4.62 3.94 0.87
CA LEU A 17 -3.99 3.57 2.12
C LEU A 17 -3.34 2.20 1.95
N LEU A 18 -2.08 2.12 2.34
CA LEU A 18 -1.29 0.89 2.26
C LEU A 18 -1.12 0.29 3.64
N VAL A 19 -1.23 -1.04 3.69
CA VAL A 19 -1.02 -1.87 4.88
C VAL A 19 0.02 -2.95 4.58
N SER A 20 0.52 -3.62 5.61
CA SER A 20 1.36 -4.81 5.44
C SER A 20 0.61 -5.90 4.69
N SER A 21 1.24 -6.52 3.68
CA SER A 21 0.67 -7.69 3.02
C SER A 21 0.99 -8.98 3.80
N PRO A 22 0.24 -10.07 3.58
CA PRO A 22 0.61 -11.39 4.12
C PRO A 22 1.88 -11.97 3.49
N PHE A 23 2.38 -11.37 2.39
CA PHE A 23 3.63 -11.76 1.76
C PHE A 23 4.79 -10.91 2.33
N PRO A 24 5.87 -11.55 2.80
CA PRO A 24 6.96 -10.84 3.45
C PRO A 24 7.63 -9.86 2.49
N GLY A 25 7.85 -8.63 2.98
CA GLY A 25 8.54 -7.58 2.23
C GLY A 25 7.67 -6.82 1.22
N TYR A 26 6.35 -7.03 1.22
CA TYR A 26 5.40 -6.30 0.37
C TYR A 26 4.32 -5.60 1.19
N ALA A 27 3.96 -4.40 0.77
CA ALA A 27 2.73 -3.73 1.15
C ALA A 27 1.60 -4.05 0.16
N MET A 28 0.36 -3.80 0.57
CA MET A 28 -0.82 -3.95 -0.28
C MET A 28 -1.83 -2.84 0.00
N LYS A 29 -2.78 -2.66 -0.93
CA LYS A 29 -3.93 -1.79 -0.73
C LYS A 29 -4.77 -2.27 0.45
N CYS A 30 -5.20 -1.32 1.28
CA CYS A 30 -6.19 -1.57 2.32
C CYS A 30 -7.55 -1.96 1.68
N PRO A 31 -8.11 -3.14 1.99
CA PRO A 31 -9.37 -3.58 1.40
C PRO A 31 -10.56 -2.72 1.83
N GLU A 32 -10.63 -2.33 3.11
CA GLU A 32 -11.68 -1.46 3.65
C GLU A 32 -11.08 -0.42 4.60
N ARG A 33 -11.25 0.88 4.28
CA ARG A 33 -10.57 1.98 4.98
C ARG A 33 -10.81 2.02 6.49
N GLY A 34 -12.00 1.63 6.94
CA GLY A 34 -12.36 1.62 8.36
C GLY A 34 -11.66 0.52 9.16
N GLU A 35 -11.46 -0.64 8.54
CA GLU A 35 -10.90 -1.84 9.18
C GLU A 35 -9.37 -1.77 9.31
N CYS A 36 -8.71 -0.97 8.47
CA CYS A 36 -7.25 -0.88 8.43
C CYS A 36 -6.65 0.10 9.45
N VAL A 37 -7.47 0.79 10.24
CA VAL A 37 -6.99 1.81 11.19
C VAL A 37 -6.04 1.14 12.21
N GLY A 38 -4.82 1.67 12.32
CA GLY A 38 -3.75 1.08 13.16
C GLY A 38 -2.79 0.13 12.41
N ALA A 39 -3.18 -0.38 11.24
CA ALA A 39 -2.32 -1.18 10.36
C ALA A 39 -1.78 -0.39 9.15
N ILE A 40 -2.21 0.87 8.99
CA ILE A 40 -1.76 1.76 7.91
C ILE A 40 -0.29 2.10 8.10
N ILE A 41 0.52 1.81 7.09
CA ILE A 41 1.94 2.17 7.05
C ILE A 41 2.21 3.43 6.21
N GLY A 42 1.26 3.82 5.37
CA GLY A 42 1.40 5.00 4.52
C GLY A 42 0.34 5.10 3.43
N LYS A 43 0.54 6.09 2.55
CA LYS A 43 -0.34 6.43 1.43
C LYS A 43 0.42 6.35 0.10
N ALA A 44 -0.17 5.70 -0.90
CA ALA A 44 0.44 5.56 -2.22
C ALA A 44 0.55 6.91 -2.93
N MET A 45 1.70 7.18 -3.55
CA MET A 45 1.95 8.40 -4.35
C MET A 45 2.08 8.09 -5.85
N GLU A 46 2.09 6.81 -6.23
CA GLU A 46 2.13 6.33 -7.61
C GLU A 46 1.14 5.16 -7.77
N PRO A 47 0.56 4.98 -8.95
CA PRO A 47 -0.37 3.89 -9.21
C PRO A 47 0.36 2.56 -9.52
N LEU A 48 -0.35 1.45 -9.32
CA LEU A 48 0.05 0.11 -9.76
C LEU A 48 -1.19 -0.73 -10.08
N ASP A 49 -1.41 -1.03 -11.36
CA ASP A 49 -2.60 -1.77 -11.81
C ASP A 49 -2.52 -3.27 -11.46
N GLU A 50 -1.37 -3.90 -11.71
CA GLU A 50 -1.17 -5.32 -11.47
C GLU A 50 0.27 -5.69 -11.07
N GLY A 51 0.43 -6.91 -10.54
CA GLY A 51 1.74 -7.45 -10.20
C GLY A 51 2.39 -6.79 -8.99
N VAL A 52 3.70 -6.59 -9.08
CA VAL A 52 4.56 -6.11 -7.99
C VAL A 52 5.46 -5.02 -8.53
N SER A 53 5.53 -3.89 -7.83
CA SER A 53 6.44 -2.80 -8.19
C SER A 53 6.95 -2.09 -6.93
N LYS A 54 7.99 -1.28 -7.08
CA LYS A 54 8.45 -0.37 -6.03
C LYS A 54 7.89 1.01 -6.33
N ILE A 55 6.96 1.48 -5.49
CA ILE A 55 6.31 2.78 -5.65
C ILE A 55 6.68 3.73 -4.52
N MET A 56 6.56 5.02 -4.78
CA MET A 56 6.71 6.08 -3.80
C MET A 56 5.50 6.09 -2.87
N VAL A 57 5.80 6.07 -1.58
CA VAL A 57 4.79 6.07 -0.50
C VAL A 57 5.09 7.20 0.46
N GLN A 58 4.04 7.95 0.83
CA GLN A 58 4.08 8.87 1.96
C GLN A 58 3.92 8.05 3.25
N VAL A 59 4.96 8.02 4.07
CA VAL A 59 4.91 7.36 5.38
C VAL A 59 4.38 8.34 6.40
N MET A 60 3.40 7.91 7.17
CA MET A 60 2.85 8.66 8.29
C MET A 60 3.57 8.21 9.55
N LEU A 61 4.61 8.95 9.94
CA LEU A 61 5.25 8.82 11.26
C LEU A 61 4.41 9.61 12.25
N ARG A 62 4.03 8.96 13.35
CA ARG A 62 3.34 9.61 14.48
C ARG A 62 4.35 10.18 15.46
#